data_AF-A0A5N4DP27-F1
#
_entry.id   AF-A0A5N4DP27-F1
#
_cell.length_a   1.000
_cell.length_b   1.000
_cell.length_c   1.000
_cell.angle_alpha   90.00
_cell.angle_beta   90.00
_cell.angle_gamma   90.00
#
_symmetry.space_group_name_H-M   'P 1'
#
loop_
_entity.id
_entity.type
_entity.pdbx_description
1 polymer ?
#
loop_
_entity_poly.entity_id
_entity_poly.type
_entity_poly.pdbx_seq_one_letter_code
_entity_poly.pdbx_strand_id
1 'polypeptide(L)'
;MLATGGAGLAEALLSALSASDLQPYAPSCPWSHHGLLSSLDHTSIQRGFQVYKQVCSSCHSMDFVAHRHLAGVRYTEGEAAALVEEAEVQGGPSEDGEMFTWPGKLSDYFLKPHPNPEAARAANNGPCPLPSAASCELGTAAIAMAPPIYPEVLEFDDDSPATMSQLAKDVCTFLCWHLSQSMVIANAWDSRC
;
A
#
# COMPACT_ATOMS: atom_id res chain seq x y z
N MET A 1 -23.30 -51.82 5.62
CA MET A 1 -22.55 -50.88 6.48
C MET A 1 -21.74 -49.89 5.62
N LEU A 2 -22.37 -49.15 4.68
CA LEU A 2 -21.65 -48.23 3.77
C LEU A 2 -22.43 -46.94 3.42
N ALA A 3 -23.55 -46.64 4.10
CA ALA A 3 -24.41 -45.50 3.73
C ALA A 3 -24.27 -44.26 4.64
N THR A 4 -23.57 -44.35 5.77
CA THR A 4 -23.50 -43.26 6.77
C THR A 4 -22.30 -42.32 6.62
N GLY A 5 -21.28 -42.68 5.82
CA GLY A 5 -20.06 -41.86 5.67
C GLY A 5 -20.18 -40.72 4.64
N GLY A 6 -20.97 -40.91 3.56
CA GLY A 6 -21.07 -39.94 2.47
C GLY A 6 -21.84 -38.68 2.84
N ALA A 7 -22.90 -38.80 3.67
CA ALA A 7 -23.67 -37.66 4.14
C ALA A 7 -22.85 -36.76 5.08
N GLY A 8 -22.08 -37.34 6.02
CA GLY A 8 -21.24 -36.55 6.92
C GLY A 8 -20.12 -35.78 6.23
N LEU A 9 -19.51 -36.36 5.18
CA LEU A 9 -18.53 -35.66 4.34
C LEU A 9 -19.17 -34.56 3.48
N ALA A 10 -20.36 -34.80 2.94
CA ALA A 10 -21.10 -33.80 2.18
C ALA A 10 -21.51 -32.61 3.08
N GLU A 11 -22.04 -32.85 4.28
CA GLU A 11 -22.41 -31.81 5.24
C GLU A 11 -21.20 -31.00 5.70
N ALA A 12 -20.06 -31.66 5.97
CA ALA A 12 -18.82 -30.99 6.37
C ALA A 12 -18.26 -30.11 5.24
N LEU A 13 -18.32 -30.60 3.99
CA LEU A 13 -17.91 -29.82 2.82
C LEU A 13 -18.86 -28.64 2.56
N LEU A 14 -20.18 -28.84 2.70
CA LEU A 14 -21.18 -27.78 2.56
C LEU A 14 -21.02 -26.70 3.63
N SER A 15 -20.72 -27.10 4.88
CA SER A 15 -20.45 -26.17 5.98
C SER A 15 -19.15 -25.39 5.77
N ALA A 16 -18.09 -26.02 5.25
CA ALA A 16 -16.84 -25.35 4.90
C ALA A 16 -17.01 -24.36 3.73
N LEU A 17 -17.79 -24.73 2.72
CA LEU A 17 -18.16 -23.84 1.60
C LEU A 17 -18.99 -22.65 2.10
N SER A 18 -20.03 -22.91 2.90
CA SER A 18 -20.85 -21.85 3.51
C SER A 18 -20.05 -20.93 4.43
N ALA A 19 -19.03 -21.44 5.12
CA ALA A 19 -18.13 -20.62 5.95
C ALA A 19 -17.14 -19.80 5.12
N SER A 20 -16.80 -20.24 3.91
CA SER A 20 -15.92 -19.50 2.99
C SER A 20 -16.59 -18.27 2.39
N ASP A 21 -17.94 -18.27 2.33
CA ASP A 21 -18.76 -17.14 1.88
C ASP A 21 -19.10 -16.13 3.00
N LEU A 22 -18.74 -16.44 4.26
CA LEU A 22 -18.92 -15.52 5.38
C LEU A 22 -17.78 -14.50 5.38
N GLN A 23 -18.10 -13.26 5.01
CA GLN A 23 -17.17 -12.14 5.16
C GLN A 23 -17.07 -11.74 6.65
N PRO A 24 -15.92 -11.92 7.32
CA PRO A 24 -15.74 -11.42 8.67
C PRO A 24 -15.74 -9.89 8.64
N TYR A 25 -16.61 -9.26 9.43
CA TYR A 25 -16.59 -7.80 9.59
C TYR A 25 -15.32 -7.38 10.34
N ALA A 26 -14.58 -6.42 9.78
CA ALA A 26 -13.40 -5.87 10.43
C ALA A 26 -13.82 -5.10 11.71
N PRO A 27 -13.19 -5.35 12.86
CA PRO A 27 -13.50 -4.61 14.09
C PRO A 27 -13.14 -3.13 13.93
N SER A 28 -13.90 -2.26 14.59
CA SER A 28 -13.57 -0.84 14.67
C SER A 28 -12.35 -0.63 15.57
N CYS A 29 -11.19 -0.35 14.97
CA CYS A 29 -9.98 -0.03 15.71
C CYS A 29 -10.04 1.42 16.25
N PRO A 30 -9.62 1.68 17.51
CA PRO A 30 -9.58 3.02 18.07
C PRO A 30 -8.40 3.83 17.50
N TRP A 31 -8.56 4.37 16.30
CA TRP A 31 -7.54 5.19 15.63
C TRP A 31 -7.38 6.56 16.31
N SER A 32 -6.16 7.09 16.32
CA SER A 32 -5.86 8.43 16.86
C SER A 32 -6.65 9.54 16.16
N HIS A 33 -6.93 9.34 14.87
CA HIS A 33 -7.60 10.28 13.97
C HIS A 33 -9.10 10.00 13.80
N HIS A 34 -9.73 9.24 14.70
CA HIS A 34 -11.16 8.92 14.59
C HIS A 34 -12.10 10.07 15.01
N GLY A 35 -11.62 11.01 15.84
CA GLY A 35 -12.42 12.13 16.32
C GLY A 35 -12.61 13.24 15.29
N LEU A 36 -13.69 14.01 15.39
CA LEU A 36 -14.04 15.09 14.46
C LEU A 36 -12.97 16.20 14.35
N LEU A 37 -12.21 16.43 15.42
CA LEU A 37 -11.13 17.41 15.47
C LEU A 37 -9.76 16.74 15.66
N SER A 38 -9.70 15.42 15.50
CA SER A 38 -8.45 14.68 15.62
C SER A 38 -7.65 14.81 14.33
N SER A 39 -6.36 15.14 14.46
CA SER A 39 -5.43 15.10 13.33
C SER A 39 -4.81 13.71 13.18
N LEU A 40 -4.22 13.47 12.01
CA LEU A 40 -3.33 12.32 11.82
C LEU A 40 -2.07 12.47 12.67
N ASP A 41 -1.48 11.35 13.08
CA ASP A 41 -0.20 11.33 13.78
C ASP A 41 0.94 11.36 12.75
N HIS A 42 1.63 12.50 12.65
CA HIS A 42 2.70 12.70 11.67
C HIS A 42 3.92 11.81 11.92
N THR A 43 4.14 11.35 13.16
CA THR A 43 5.22 10.40 13.49
C THR A 43 4.87 9.02 12.94
N SER A 44 3.62 8.62 13.08
CA SER A 44 3.08 7.38 12.51
C SER A 44 3.09 7.40 10.97
N ILE A 45 2.86 8.57 10.36
CA ILE A 45 2.99 8.75 8.90
C ILE A 45 4.44 8.51 8.43
N GLN A 46 5.45 9.02 9.15
CA GLN A 46 6.85 8.82 8.79
C GLN A 46 7.26 7.35 8.86
N ARG A 47 6.94 6.68 9.97
CA ARG A 47 7.16 5.23 10.13
C ARG A 47 6.43 4.45 9.04
N GLY A 48 5.18 4.78 8.76
CA GLY A 48 4.39 4.13 7.72
C GLY A 48 4.97 4.29 6.32
N PHE A 49 5.57 5.45 6.01
CA PHE A 49 6.32 5.65 4.77
C PHE A 49 7.58 4.77 4.68
N GLN A 50 8.31 4.59 5.78
CA GLN A 50 9.46 3.67 5.82
C GLN A 50 9.02 2.23 5.53
N VAL A 51 7.93 1.77 6.15
CA VAL A 51 7.36 0.45 5.85
C VAL A 51 6.96 0.34 4.38
N TYR A 52 6.32 1.36 3.82
CA TYR A 52 5.97 1.38 2.40
C TYR A 52 7.22 1.28 1.53
N LYS A 53 8.24 2.11 1.78
CA LYS A 53 9.48 2.16 0.99
C LYS A 53 10.21 0.81 1.01
N GLN A 54 10.25 0.13 2.15
CA GLN A 54 11.01 -1.12 2.29
C GLN A 54 10.23 -2.40 1.93
N VAL A 55 8.93 -2.44 2.21
CA VAL A 55 8.12 -3.67 2.08
C VAL A 55 7.16 -3.61 0.89
N CYS A 56 6.44 -2.50 0.72
CA CYS A 56 5.29 -2.45 -0.18
C CYS A 56 5.62 -1.89 -1.57
N SER A 57 6.62 -1.01 -1.69
CA SER A 57 6.99 -0.30 -2.93
C SER A 57 7.40 -1.24 -4.07
N SER A 58 7.85 -2.45 -3.73
CA SER A 58 8.26 -3.50 -4.67
C SER A 58 7.10 -4.12 -5.45
N CYS A 59 5.87 -4.06 -4.93
CA CYS A 59 4.68 -4.65 -5.56
C CYS A 59 3.52 -3.66 -5.72
N HIS A 60 3.40 -2.66 -4.84
CA HIS A 60 2.29 -1.70 -4.83
C HIS A 60 2.73 -0.32 -5.35
N SER A 61 2.11 0.10 -6.45
CA SER A 61 2.27 1.46 -6.94
C SER A 61 1.40 2.44 -6.16
N MET A 62 1.87 3.68 -6.05
CA MET A 62 1.12 4.80 -5.47
C MET A 62 1.28 6.01 -6.38
N ASP A 63 0.46 6.04 -7.42
CA ASP A 63 0.62 6.93 -8.57
C ASP A 63 0.29 8.40 -8.27
N PHE A 64 -0.51 8.67 -7.23
CA PHE A 64 -1.08 9.99 -6.99
C PHE A 64 -0.29 10.87 -6.01
N VAL A 65 0.79 10.34 -5.43
CA VAL A 65 1.64 11.07 -4.49
C VAL A 65 3.04 11.22 -5.06
N ALA A 66 3.50 12.49 -5.12
CA ALA A 66 4.87 12.85 -5.42
C ALA A 66 5.67 13.11 -4.14
N HIS A 67 6.99 13.01 -4.23
CA HIS A 67 7.90 13.19 -3.10
C HIS A 67 7.76 14.56 -2.43
N ARG A 68 7.41 15.60 -3.20
CA ARG A 68 7.05 16.94 -2.69
C ARG A 68 5.90 16.95 -1.67
N HIS A 69 5.01 15.96 -1.67
CA HIS A 69 3.92 15.90 -0.68
C HIS A 69 4.41 15.41 0.70
N LEU A 70 5.55 14.73 0.74
CA LEU A 70 6.19 14.34 2.01
C LEU A 70 6.84 15.56 2.69
N ALA A 71 7.28 16.53 1.89
CA ALA A 71 7.82 17.79 2.37
C ALA A 71 6.75 18.58 3.13
N GLY A 72 7.04 18.93 4.39
CA GLY A 72 6.15 19.69 5.26
C GLY A 72 5.16 18.85 6.08
N VAL A 73 5.10 17.53 5.87
CA VAL A 73 4.35 16.62 6.75
C VAL A 73 5.25 16.14 7.88
N ARG A 74 6.35 15.48 7.53
CA ARG A 74 7.38 15.09 8.50
C ARG A 74 8.80 15.13 7.94
N TYR A 75 8.96 15.09 6.62
CA TYR A 75 10.24 15.32 5.98
C TYR A 75 10.43 16.81 5.69
N THR A 76 11.66 17.29 5.89
CA THR A 76 12.11 18.55 5.32
C THR A 76 12.29 18.40 3.81
N GLU A 77 12.30 19.52 3.07
CA GLU A 77 12.55 19.47 1.61
C GLU A 77 13.91 18.82 1.28
N GLY A 78 14.93 19.04 2.12
CA GLY A 78 16.25 18.43 1.95
C GLY A 78 16.24 16.92 2.19
N GLU A 79 15.57 16.44 3.25
CA GLU A 79 15.42 15.01 3.50
C GLU A 79 14.57 14.33 2.41
N ALA A 80 13.49 14.99 1.98
CA ALA A 80 12.66 14.49 0.90
C ALA A 80 13.42 14.42 -0.43
N ALA A 81 14.29 15.40 -0.72
CA ALA A 81 15.14 15.39 -1.91
C ALA A 81 16.17 14.26 -1.87
N ALA A 82 16.83 14.07 -0.71
CA ALA A 82 17.79 12.98 -0.52
C ALA A 82 17.15 11.59 -0.76
N LEU A 83 15.89 11.40 -0.37
CA LEU A 83 15.15 10.16 -0.62
C LEU A 83 14.88 9.92 -2.11
N VAL A 84 14.80 10.96 -2.94
CA VAL A 84 14.56 10.83 -4.39
C VAL A 84 15.85 10.71 -5.20
N GLU A 85 16.94 11.30 -4.73
CA GLU A 85 18.24 11.21 -5.41
C GLU A 85 18.73 9.76 -5.52
N GLU A 86 18.33 8.89 -4.58
CA GLU A 86 18.59 7.45 -4.63
C GLU A 86 17.87 6.73 -5.78
N ALA A 87 16.81 7.32 -6.33
CA ALA A 87 15.99 6.72 -7.36
C ALA A 87 16.35 7.22 -8.77
N GLU A 88 16.65 6.29 -9.66
CA GLU A 88 16.80 6.58 -11.08
C GLU A 88 15.43 6.57 -11.77
N VAL A 89 15.05 7.70 -12.35
CA VAL A 89 13.81 7.83 -13.13
C VAL A 89 14.16 7.71 -14.61
N GLN A 90 13.54 6.76 -15.31
CA GLN A 90 13.67 6.67 -16.76
C GLN A 90 12.88 7.81 -17.41
N GLY A 91 13.61 8.60 -18.20
CA GLY A 91 13.10 9.75 -18.91
C GLY A 91 12.50 9.45 -20.27
N GLY A 92 11.94 10.49 -20.88
CA GLY A 92 11.53 10.45 -22.29
C GLY A 92 12.73 10.36 -23.25
N PRO A 93 12.48 10.11 -24.54
CA PRO A 93 13.54 10.04 -25.53
C PRO A 93 14.28 11.38 -25.62
N SER A 94 15.62 11.31 -25.64
CA SER A 94 16.50 12.43 -25.97
C SER A 94 16.33 12.87 -27.42
N GLU A 95 16.99 13.96 -27.82
CA GLU A 95 16.99 14.42 -29.21
C GLU A 95 17.52 13.35 -30.20
N ASP A 96 18.38 12.45 -29.72
CA ASP A 96 18.92 11.31 -30.48
C ASP A 96 18.01 10.07 -30.47
N GLY A 97 16.86 10.13 -29.80
CA GLY A 97 15.89 9.03 -29.68
C GLY A 97 16.23 8.00 -28.60
N GLU A 98 17.30 8.22 -27.82
CA GLU A 98 17.70 7.33 -26.72
C GLU A 98 16.98 7.69 -25.41
N MET A 99 16.51 6.68 -24.69
CA MET A 99 15.91 6.85 -23.35
C MET A 99 17.02 7.11 -22.34
N PHE A 100 17.06 8.29 -21.74
CA PHE A 100 18.04 8.63 -20.71
C PHE A 100 17.44 8.53 -19.30
N THR A 101 18.26 8.24 -18.31
CA THR A 101 17.87 8.26 -16.90
C THR A 101 18.33 9.55 -16.24
N TRP A 102 17.56 10.06 -15.28
CA TRP A 102 17.97 11.18 -14.43
C TRP A 102 17.83 10.83 -12.95
N PRO A 103 18.65 11.46 -12.07
CA PRO A 103 18.42 11.38 -10.63
C PRO A 103 17.05 11.99 -10.31
N GLY A 104 16.26 11.26 -9.54
CA GLY A 104 14.88 11.65 -9.25
C GLY A 104 14.79 13.00 -8.57
N LYS A 105 13.72 13.74 -8.88
CA LYS A 105 13.45 15.10 -8.41
C LYS A 105 12.28 15.09 -7.44
N LEU A 106 12.20 16.10 -6.56
CA LEU A 106 11.06 16.28 -5.65
C LEU A 106 9.69 16.29 -6.36
N SER A 107 9.63 16.73 -7.62
CA SER A 107 8.42 16.72 -8.43
C SER A 107 7.98 15.33 -8.89
N ASP A 108 8.88 14.35 -8.87
CA ASP A 108 8.62 13.02 -9.40
C ASP A 108 7.71 12.23 -8.46
N TYR A 109 6.85 11.43 -9.08
CA TYR A 109 5.96 10.51 -8.39
C TYR A 109 6.73 9.31 -7.82
N PHE A 110 6.12 8.57 -6.91
CA PHE A 110 6.69 7.30 -6.48
C PHE A 110 6.85 6.35 -7.67
N LEU A 111 7.99 5.67 -7.72
CA LEU A 111 8.32 4.76 -8.81
C LEU A 111 7.31 3.63 -8.89
N LYS A 112 6.92 3.31 -10.11
CA LYS A 112 6.06 2.15 -10.36
C LYS A 112 6.93 0.89 -10.32
N PRO A 113 6.60 -0.13 -9.51
CA PRO A 113 7.35 -1.38 -9.48
C PRO A 113 7.26 -2.15 -10.80
N HIS A 114 6.18 -1.96 -11.54
CA HIS A 114 5.93 -2.65 -12.81
C HIS A 114 5.54 -1.64 -13.89
N PRO A 115 6.00 -1.84 -15.14
CA PRO A 115 5.71 -0.92 -16.24
C PRO A 115 4.25 -0.97 -16.69
N ASN A 116 3.60 -2.13 -16.56
CA ASN A 116 2.21 -2.33 -16.93
C ASN A 116 1.54 -3.41 -16.04
N PRO A 117 0.20 -3.45 -16.01
CA PRO A 117 -0.55 -4.43 -15.23
C PRO A 117 -0.24 -5.88 -15.61
N GLU A 118 0.05 -6.16 -16.89
CA GLU A 118 0.36 -7.51 -17.37
C GLU A 118 1.67 -8.04 -16.78
N ALA A 119 2.68 -7.19 -16.68
CA ALA A 119 3.96 -7.48 -16.03
C ALA A 119 3.77 -7.71 -14.53
N ALA A 120 2.90 -6.92 -13.88
CA ALA A 120 2.55 -7.11 -12.48
C ALA A 120 1.85 -8.45 -12.24
N ARG A 121 0.93 -8.86 -13.12
CA ARG A 121 0.28 -10.18 -13.06
C ARG A 121 1.27 -11.31 -13.27
N ALA A 122 2.20 -11.16 -14.21
CA ALA A 122 3.23 -12.16 -14.48
C ALA A 122 4.17 -12.34 -13.28
N ALA A 123 4.57 -11.25 -12.62
CA ALA A 123 5.41 -11.29 -11.42
C ALA A 123 4.71 -11.90 -10.20
N ASN A 124 3.38 -11.75 -10.09
CA ASN A 124 2.60 -12.15 -8.92
C ASN A 124 1.72 -13.40 -9.15
N ASN A 125 2.05 -14.25 -10.14
CA ASN A 125 1.31 -15.48 -10.44
C ASN A 125 -0.19 -15.28 -10.73
N GLY A 126 -0.56 -14.18 -11.40
CA GLY A 126 -1.89 -13.94 -11.97
C GLY A 126 -2.62 -12.70 -11.44
N PRO A 127 -2.80 -12.52 -10.13
CA PRO A 127 -3.43 -11.33 -9.57
C PRO A 127 -2.51 -10.11 -9.65
N CYS A 128 -3.00 -9.02 -10.24
CA CYS A 128 -2.31 -7.73 -10.20
C CYS A 128 -2.51 -7.11 -8.81
N PRO A 129 -1.45 -6.62 -8.13
CA PRO A 129 -1.62 -5.69 -7.02
C PRO A 129 -2.46 -4.51 -7.50
N LEU A 130 -3.65 -4.34 -6.95
CA LEU A 130 -4.56 -3.29 -7.39
C LEU A 130 -4.03 -1.92 -6.92
N PRO A 131 -4.08 -0.87 -7.75
CA PRO A 131 -3.74 0.47 -7.33
C PRO A 131 -4.91 1.01 -6.50
N SER A 132 -4.59 1.55 -5.32
CA SER A 132 -5.51 2.22 -4.40
C SER A 132 -6.49 1.35 -3.61
N ALA A 133 -6.76 1.81 -2.38
CA ALA A 133 -7.59 1.20 -1.34
C ALA A 133 -9.10 1.07 -1.66
N ALA A 134 -9.48 1.03 -2.94
CA ALA A 134 -10.86 1.11 -3.38
C ALA A 134 -11.62 -0.23 -3.38
N SER A 135 -11.04 -1.34 -2.93
CA SER A 135 -11.80 -2.58 -2.73
C SER A 135 -11.18 -3.43 -1.63
N CYS A 136 -11.45 -3.03 -0.38
CA CYS A 136 -11.44 -3.96 0.75
C CYS A 136 -12.72 -4.83 0.73
N GLU A 137 -13.13 -5.31 -0.46
CA GLU A 137 -14.12 -6.37 -0.56
C GLU A 137 -13.34 -7.67 -0.69
N LEU A 138 -12.97 -8.20 0.47
CA LEU A 138 -12.41 -9.55 0.61
C LEU A 138 -13.56 -10.54 0.35
N GLY A 139 -13.97 -10.67 -0.92
CA GLY A 139 -15.12 -11.49 -1.32
C GLY A 139 -14.85 -12.98 -1.26
N THR A 140 -13.59 -13.40 -1.09
CA THR A 140 -13.20 -14.79 -0.91
C THR A 140 -12.06 -14.88 0.09
N ALA A 141 -12.08 -15.89 0.96
CA ALA A 141 -11.09 -16.10 2.02
C ALA A 141 -9.63 -16.35 1.54
N ALA A 142 -9.38 -16.26 0.23
CA ALA A 142 -8.08 -16.50 -0.39
C ALA A 142 -7.46 -15.19 -0.89
N ILE A 143 -6.49 -14.68 -0.12
CA ILE A 143 -5.64 -13.55 -0.52
C ILE A 143 -4.44 -14.11 -1.27
N ALA A 144 -4.16 -13.57 -2.47
CA ALA A 144 -3.01 -13.99 -3.28
C ALA A 144 -1.66 -13.38 -2.81
N MET A 145 -1.71 -12.36 -1.96
CA MET A 145 -0.56 -11.72 -1.35
C MET A 145 0.01 -12.60 -0.22
N ALA A 146 1.29 -12.95 -0.32
CA ALA A 146 2.01 -13.56 0.80
C ALA A 146 2.03 -12.61 2.00
N PRO A 147 2.03 -13.10 3.26
CA PRO A 147 2.07 -12.24 4.44
C PRO A 147 3.26 -11.26 4.37
N PRO A 148 3.03 -9.94 4.17
CA PRO A 148 4.13 -9.03 3.84
C PRO A 148 4.86 -8.50 5.07
N ILE A 149 4.20 -8.53 6.23
CA ILE A 149 4.72 -7.99 7.49
C ILE A 149 4.92 -9.12 8.50
N TYR A 150 6.11 -9.17 9.09
CA TYR A 150 6.49 -10.05 10.18
C TYR A 150 7.18 -9.22 11.28
N PRO A 151 7.24 -9.72 12.52
CA PRO A 151 7.97 -9.03 13.59
C PRO A 151 9.41 -8.75 13.15
N GLU A 152 9.90 -7.53 13.40
CA GLU A 152 11.27 -7.11 13.11
C GLU A 152 11.66 -7.18 11.62
N VAL A 153 10.69 -7.04 10.70
CA VAL A 153 10.96 -6.95 9.25
C VAL A 153 11.83 -5.75 8.86
N LEU A 154 11.79 -4.68 9.65
CA LEU A 154 12.59 -3.48 9.49
C LEU A 154 12.85 -2.82 10.83
N GLU A 155 13.88 -2.00 10.88
CA GLU A 155 14.18 -1.11 11.99
C GLU A 155 13.69 0.29 11.63
N PHE A 156 12.96 0.93 12.56
CA PHE A 156 12.50 2.30 12.37
C PHE A 156 13.63 3.29 12.72
N ASP A 157 13.66 4.44 12.04
CA ASP A 157 14.63 5.51 12.34
C ASP A 157 14.47 6.10 13.77
N ASP A 158 13.36 5.82 14.46
CA ASP A 158 13.04 6.31 15.80
C ASP A 158 13.20 5.25 16.90
N ASP A 159 13.83 4.11 16.59
CA ASP A 159 14.05 2.96 17.49
C ASP A 159 12.75 2.38 18.10
N SER A 160 11.58 2.67 17.51
CA SER A 160 10.31 2.08 17.97
C SER A 160 10.32 0.56 17.79
N PRO A 161 9.64 -0.21 18.68
CA PRO A 161 9.59 -1.65 18.54
C PRO A 161 8.80 -2.05 17.27
N ALA A 162 9.49 -2.70 16.33
CA ALA A 162 8.96 -3.17 15.06
C ALA A 162 8.08 -4.43 15.20
N THR A 163 7.06 -4.35 16.06
CA THR A 163 6.04 -5.39 16.19
C THR A 163 5.09 -5.36 14.99
N MET A 164 4.55 -6.53 14.62
CA MET A 164 3.61 -6.65 13.48
C MET A 164 2.40 -5.70 13.59
N SER A 165 1.84 -5.55 14.79
CA SER A 165 0.72 -4.64 15.04
C SER A 165 1.09 -3.17 14.87
N GLN A 166 2.32 -2.79 15.25
CA GLN A 166 2.80 -1.42 15.14
C GLN A 166 3.05 -1.06 13.66
N LEU A 167 3.71 -1.95 12.92
CA LEU A 167 3.89 -1.83 11.47
C LEU A 167 2.56 -1.68 10.75
N ALA A 168 1.57 -2.53 11.07
CA ALA A 168 0.23 -2.44 10.48
C ALA A 168 -0.44 -1.10 10.79
N LYS A 169 -0.35 -0.61 12.04
CA LYS A 169 -0.93 0.67 12.47
C LYS A 169 -0.30 1.86 11.72
N ASP A 170 1.02 1.87 11.59
CA ASP A 170 1.75 2.95 10.94
C ASP A 170 1.50 2.97 9.42
N VAL A 171 1.49 1.80 8.77
CA VAL A 171 1.09 1.69 7.35
C VAL A 171 -0.33 2.15 7.13
N CYS A 172 -1.29 1.72 7.96
CA CYS A 172 -2.68 2.17 7.83
C CYS A 172 -2.83 3.69 8.00
N THR A 173 -2.09 4.29 8.92
CA THR A 173 -2.12 5.75 9.13
C THR A 173 -1.50 6.49 7.94
N PHE A 174 -0.40 5.98 7.39
CA PHE A 174 0.21 6.52 6.17
C PHE A 174 -0.70 6.38 4.94
N LEU A 175 -1.39 5.24 4.78
CA LEU A 175 -2.36 5.04 3.70
C LEU A 175 -3.58 5.96 3.85
N CYS A 176 -4.07 6.18 5.07
CA CYS A 176 -5.13 7.14 5.34
C CYS A 176 -4.71 8.56 4.93
N TRP A 177 -3.48 8.96 5.28
CA TRP A 177 -2.89 10.21 4.83
C TRP A 177 -2.79 10.27 3.30
N HIS A 178 -2.25 9.25 2.64
CA HIS A 178 -2.13 9.17 1.19
C HIS A 178 -3.49 9.37 0.50
N LEU A 179 -4.55 8.70 0.98
CA LEU A 179 -5.89 8.84 0.43
C LEU A 179 -6.46 10.25 0.63
N SER A 180 -6.18 10.88 1.77
CA SER A 180 -6.56 12.29 2.00
C SER A 180 -5.90 13.22 0.97
N GLN A 181 -4.63 12.98 0.63
CA GLN A 181 -3.93 13.76 -0.39
C GLN A 181 -4.52 13.49 -1.78
N SER A 182 -4.80 12.23 -2.11
CA SER A 182 -5.39 11.84 -3.39
C SER A 182 -6.80 12.42 -3.58
N MET A 183 -7.62 12.53 -2.53
CA MET A 183 -8.92 13.21 -2.59
C MET A 183 -8.77 14.72 -2.80
N VAL A 184 -7.83 15.36 -2.10
CA VAL A 184 -7.52 16.80 -2.30
C VAL A 184 -7.04 17.05 -3.74
N ILE A 185 -6.18 16.17 -4.25
CA ILE A 185 -5.61 16.28 -5.60
C ILE A 185 -6.65 15.99 -6.67
N ALA A 186 -7.49 14.95 -6.51
CA ALA A 186 -8.55 14.61 -7.45
C ALA A 186 -9.61 15.71 -7.55
N ASN A 187 -10.04 16.27 -6.41
CA ASN A 187 -10.96 17.41 -6.39
C ASN A 187 -10.32 18.69 -6.97
N ALA A 188 -9.00 18.87 -6.80
CA ALA A 188 -8.24 19.95 -7.44
C ALA A 188 -7.94 19.70 -8.94
N TRP A 189 -8.19 18.50 -9.46
CA TRP A 189 -8.03 18.15 -10.87
C TRP A 189 -9.36 18.29 -11.61
N ASP A 190 -10.48 17.89 -10.99
CA ASP A 190 -11.85 18.08 -11.52
C ASP A 190 -12.25 19.57 -11.60
N SER A 191 -11.65 20.43 -10.77
CA SER A 191 -11.88 21.88 -10.80
C SER A 191 -10.97 22.66 -11.78
N ARG A 192 -10.13 21.96 -12.54
CA ARG A 192 -9.22 22.55 -13.55
C ARG A 192 -9.52 22.10 -14.99
N CYS A 193 -10.68 21.51 -15.24
CA CYS A 193 -11.24 21.21 -16.57
C CYS A 193 -12.59 21.92 -16.75
#